data_AF-A0A4P7A3A9-F1
#
_entry.id   AF-A0A4P7A3A9-F1
#
_cell.length_a   1.000
_cell.length_b   1.000
_cell.length_c   1.000
_cell.angle_alpha   90.00
_cell.angle_beta   90.00
_cell.angle_gamma   90.00
#
_symmetry.space_group_name_H-M   'P 1'
#
loop_
_entity.id
_entity.type
_entity.pdbx_description
1 polymer ?
#
loop_
_entity_poly.entity_id
_entity_poly.type
_entity_poly.pdbx_seq_one_letter_code
_entity_poly.pdbx_strand_id
1 'polypeptide(L)'
;MFSGYKLIEVDGGDLSGYRETNVVVDIGYGDREYWAFTNEYGQLVRVIADEIIIQDDSNEPVLSSGRYYSDEAKVPGVESDVLDEGHIVADSNGGVSNAYNITPQNSTLNRHGDQAYMENVIRSAGGATNFEAIITYPNTETQIPSSYQYTYTLMGNEIVDTFDNVNPDEVNTSLGLTESEPSDSTSSNTNGDISSVDTNGNGKVTIKEAKDAGFSMPITSDHWLYAYMQDNDGDGMVGE
;
A
#
# COMPACT_ATOMS: atom_id res chain seq x y z
N MET A 1 -13.80 24.21 10.62
CA MET A 1 -12.94 23.19 9.98
C MET A 1 -12.38 23.69 8.66
N PHE A 2 -13.20 24.16 7.72
CA PHE A 2 -12.76 24.46 6.33
C PHE A 2 -12.51 25.95 6.01
N SER A 3 -11.96 26.72 6.94
CA SER A 3 -11.75 28.17 6.69
C SER A 3 -10.86 28.39 5.47
N GLY A 4 -11.34 29.15 4.49
CA GLY A 4 -10.62 29.41 3.24
C GLY A 4 -10.96 28.47 2.09
N TYR A 5 -11.79 27.44 2.32
CA TYR A 5 -12.19 26.47 1.30
C TYR A 5 -13.70 26.50 1.06
N LYS A 6 -14.11 26.34 -0.20
CA LYS A 6 -15.51 26.12 -0.57
C LYS A 6 -15.81 24.62 -0.53
N LEU A 7 -16.77 24.20 0.28
CA LEU A 7 -17.30 22.84 0.24
C LEU A 7 -18.07 22.62 -1.06
N ILE A 8 -17.73 21.57 -1.79
CA ILE A 8 -18.47 21.09 -2.96
C ILE A 8 -18.73 19.59 -2.84
N GLU A 9 -19.72 19.12 -3.58
CA GLU A 9 -20.04 17.70 -3.70
C GLU A 9 -19.64 17.24 -5.10
N VAL A 10 -18.99 16.08 -5.18
CA VAL A 10 -18.51 15.49 -6.42
C VAL A 10 -18.84 14.01 -6.35
N ASP A 11 -19.47 13.48 -7.40
CA ASP A 11 -19.81 12.06 -7.45
C ASP A 11 -18.55 11.21 -7.30
N GLY A 12 -18.61 10.18 -6.45
CA GLY A 12 -17.42 9.37 -6.14
C GLY A 12 -16.88 8.58 -7.34
N GLY A 13 -17.69 8.37 -8.38
CA GLY A 13 -17.32 7.74 -9.63
C GLY A 13 -17.12 8.73 -10.78
N ASP A 14 -17.06 10.04 -10.52
CA ASP A 14 -16.78 11.03 -11.56
C ASP A 14 -15.36 10.82 -12.12
N LEU A 15 -15.29 10.34 -13.36
CA LEU A 15 -14.04 10.06 -14.05
C LEU A 15 -13.35 11.33 -14.59
N SER A 16 -13.99 12.50 -14.45
CA SER A 16 -13.38 13.78 -14.79
C SER A 16 -12.09 13.98 -13.99
N GLY A 17 -10.98 14.25 -14.69
CA GLY A 17 -9.72 14.63 -14.06
C GLY A 17 -9.64 16.07 -13.56
N TYR A 18 -10.72 16.85 -13.71
CA TYR A 18 -10.74 18.27 -13.36
C TYR A 18 -10.94 18.48 -11.85
N ARG A 19 -10.25 19.48 -11.31
CA ARG A 19 -10.39 19.94 -9.93
C ARG A 19 -10.65 21.44 -9.88
N GLU A 20 -11.63 21.82 -9.06
CA GLU A 20 -11.87 23.18 -8.64
C GLU A 20 -10.77 23.64 -7.67
N THR A 21 -10.52 24.94 -7.63
CA THR A 21 -9.46 25.53 -6.79
C THR A 21 -9.99 25.96 -5.43
N ASN A 22 -9.19 25.84 -4.38
CA ASN A 22 -9.55 26.21 -3.01
C ASN A 22 -10.88 25.58 -2.56
N VAL A 23 -11.08 24.29 -2.86
CA VAL A 23 -12.27 23.54 -2.43
C VAL A 23 -11.93 22.48 -1.41
N VAL A 24 -12.95 22.08 -0.66
CA VAL A 24 -12.95 20.86 0.15
C VAL A 24 -14.03 19.93 -0.38
N VAL A 25 -13.72 18.65 -0.48
CA VAL A 25 -14.60 17.60 -1.02
C VAL A 25 -14.59 16.41 -0.07
N ASP A 26 -15.76 15.83 0.18
CA ASP A 26 -15.83 14.53 0.83
C ASP A 26 -15.49 13.44 -0.18
N ILE A 27 -14.50 12.63 0.16
CA ILE A 27 -13.99 11.52 -0.64
C ILE A 27 -14.20 10.17 0.06
N GLY A 28 -14.99 10.14 1.12
CA GLY A 28 -15.43 8.93 1.81
C GLY A 28 -16.58 8.26 1.06
N TYR A 29 -16.55 6.93 1.00
CA TYR A 29 -17.67 6.15 0.49
C TYR A 29 -18.76 5.99 1.55
N GLY A 30 -20.01 6.26 1.19
CA GLY A 30 -21.17 6.11 2.08
C GLY A 30 -21.21 7.20 3.15
N ASP A 31 -21.32 6.79 4.43
CA ASP A 31 -21.43 7.72 5.57
C ASP A 31 -20.05 8.09 6.17
N ARG A 32 -18.95 7.78 5.47
CA ARG A 32 -17.58 8.14 5.87
C ARG A 32 -17.33 9.62 5.58
N GLU A 33 -16.58 10.29 6.44
CA GLU A 33 -16.21 11.70 6.26
C GLU A 33 -14.69 11.84 6.04
N TYR A 34 -14.26 11.81 4.78
CA TYR A 34 -12.86 11.95 4.41
C TYR A 34 -12.68 13.24 3.62
N TRP A 35 -11.96 14.22 4.16
CA TRP A 35 -11.93 15.57 3.60
C TRP A 35 -10.68 15.82 2.77
N ALA A 36 -10.84 16.00 1.47
CA ALA A 36 -9.79 16.35 0.52
C ALA A 36 -9.76 17.85 0.23
N PHE A 37 -8.58 18.44 0.11
CA PHE A 37 -8.38 19.89 -0.06
C PHE A 37 -7.54 20.22 -1.29
N THR A 38 -8.00 21.18 -2.09
CA THR A 38 -7.22 21.69 -3.23
C THR A 38 -6.68 23.09 -3.00
N ASN A 39 -5.50 23.39 -3.54
CA ASN A 39 -4.94 24.75 -3.49
C ASN A 39 -5.50 25.66 -4.62
N GLU A 40 -4.97 26.87 -4.74
CA GLU A 40 -5.36 27.84 -5.77
C GLU A 40 -5.05 27.41 -7.22
N TYR A 41 -4.26 26.35 -7.40
CA TYR A 41 -3.90 25.75 -8.69
C TYR A 41 -4.69 24.45 -8.97
N GLY A 42 -5.63 24.09 -8.09
CA GLY A 42 -6.44 22.88 -8.21
C GLY A 42 -5.64 21.60 -7.90
N GLN A 43 -4.46 21.70 -7.31
CA GLN A 43 -3.70 20.53 -6.87
C GLN A 43 -4.28 20.01 -5.56
N LEU A 44 -4.44 18.68 -5.44
CA LEU A 44 -4.84 18.02 -4.20
C LEU A 44 -3.67 18.04 -3.21
N VAL A 45 -3.74 18.85 -2.16
CA VAL A 45 -2.59 19.11 -1.27
C VAL A 45 -2.70 18.46 0.10
N ARG A 46 -3.92 18.08 0.50
CA ARG A 46 -4.16 17.48 1.82
C ARG A 46 -5.40 16.61 1.81
N VAL A 47 -5.36 15.50 2.54
CA VAL A 47 -6.53 14.67 2.89
C VAL A 47 -6.51 14.43 4.39
N ILE A 48 -7.65 14.53 5.06
CA ILE A 48 -7.78 14.18 6.48
C ILE A 48 -8.99 13.31 6.75
N ALA A 49 -8.89 12.44 7.74
CA ALA A 49 -10.01 11.69 8.30
C ALA A 49 -9.78 11.47 9.79
N ASP A 50 -10.83 11.64 10.60
CA ASP A 50 -10.75 11.33 12.03
C ASP A 50 -10.56 9.82 12.25
N GLU A 51 -11.22 9.01 11.42
CA GLU A 51 -11.14 7.55 11.40
C GLU A 51 -11.19 7.04 9.97
N ILE A 52 -10.28 6.13 9.62
CA ILE A 52 -10.32 5.33 8.40
C ILE A 52 -11.08 4.05 8.71
N ILE A 53 -12.23 3.90 8.08
CA ILE A 53 -13.13 2.74 8.20
C ILE A 53 -12.96 1.88 6.95
N ILE A 54 -12.53 0.63 7.17
CA ILE A 54 -12.30 -0.37 6.11
C ILE A 54 -13.60 -0.66 5.36
N GLN A 55 -13.49 -0.94 4.06
CA GLN A 55 -14.59 -1.41 3.22
C GLN A 55 -15.13 -2.74 3.77
N ASP A 56 -16.45 -2.87 3.80
CA ASP A 56 -17.16 -4.12 4.12
C ASP A 56 -17.73 -4.70 2.83
N ASP A 57 -16.94 -5.52 2.15
CA ASP A 57 -17.29 -6.16 0.86
C ASP A 57 -18.56 -7.04 0.92
N SER A 58 -18.99 -7.42 2.12
CA SER A 58 -20.12 -8.31 2.37
C SER A 58 -21.44 -7.54 2.54
N ASN A 59 -21.37 -6.27 2.95
CA ASN A 59 -22.54 -5.45 3.25
C ASN A 59 -22.64 -4.16 2.41
N GLU A 60 -21.53 -3.70 1.82
CA GLU A 60 -21.47 -2.53 0.96
C GLU A 60 -21.64 -2.91 -0.52
N PRO A 61 -22.22 -2.03 -1.36
CA PRO A 61 -22.53 -2.36 -2.74
C PRO A 61 -21.30 -2.22 -3.65
N VAL A 62 -20.29 -3.06 -3.39
CA VAL A 62 -19.10 -3.17 -4.23
C VAL A 62 -19.40 -3.94 -5.52
N LEU A 63 -18.63 -3.65 -6.56
CA LEU A 63 -18.63 -4.39 -7.82
C LEU A 63 -18.08 -5.80 -7.62
N SER A 64 -18.28 -6.69 -8.59
CA SER A 64 -17.69 -8.04 -8.57
C SER A 64 -16.16 -8.06 -8.52
N SER A 65 -15.51 -6.93 -8.82
CA SER A 65 -14.07 -6.71 -8.66
C SER A 65 -13.64 -6.38 -7.22
N GLY A 66 -14.60 -6.16 -6.30
CA GLY A 66 -14.34 -5.63 -4.94
C GLY A 66 -14.21 -4.11 -4.88
N ARG A 67 -14.36 -3.40 -6.00
CA ARG A 67 -14.22 -1.94 -6.08
C ARG A 67 -15.55 -1.23 -5.94
N TYR A 68 -15.57 0.00 -5.42
CA TYR A 68 -16.80 0.81 -5.40
C TYR A 68 -17.18 1.31 -6.79
N TYR A 69 -16.18 1.66 -7.60
CA TYR A 69 -16.37 2.22 -8.95
C TYR A 69 -15.59 1.41 -9.98
N SER A 70 -16.04 1.47 -11.22
CA SER A 70 -15.47 0.65 -12.30
C SER A 70 -14.12 1.14 -12.80
N ASP A 71 -13.79 2.40 -12.53
CA ASP A 71 -12.63 3.11 -13.04
C ASP A 71 -12.37 4.36 -12.18
N GLU A 72 -11.19 4.95 -12.32
CA GLU A 72 -10.74 6.14 -11.59
C GLU A 72 -10.69 7.39 -12.46
N ALA A 73 -10.71 8.55 -11.80
CA ALA A 73 -10.63 9.85 -12.44
C ALA A 73 -9.36 10.07 -13.25
N LYS A 74 -9.51 10.59 -14.46
CA LYS A 74 -8.42 10.80 -15.43
C LYS A 74 -7.66 12.10 -15.19
N VAL A 75 -7.08 12.26 -13.99
CA VAL A 75 -6.33 13.45 -13.56
C VAL A 75 -5.10 13.66 -14.48
N PRO A 76 -4.82 14.89 -14.95
CA PRO A 76 -3.69 15.13 -15.85
C PRO A 76 -2.37 14.54 -15.31
N GLY A 77 -1.74 13.68 -16.11
CA GLY A 77 -0.56 12.90 -15.75
C GLY A 77 -0.78 11.39 -15.83
N VAL A 78 -2.02 10.90 -15.59
CA VAL A 78 -2.32 9.44 -15.61
C VAL A 78 -2.34 8.84 -17.02
N GLU A 79 -2.27 9.67 -18.07
CA GLU A 79 -2.05 9.21 -19.44
C GLU A 79 -0.68 8.55 -19.65
N SER A 80 0.25 8.75 -18.72
CA SER A 80 1.58 8.15 -18.74
C SER A 80 1.52 6.67 -18.36
N ASP A 81 2.18 5.80 -19.11
CA ASP A 81 2.20 4.34 -18.87
C ASP A 81 2.97 3.90 -17.61
N VAL A 82 3.81 4.79 -17.08
CA VAL A 82 4.55 4.60 -15.81
C VAL A 82 3.85 5.20 -14.59
N LEU A 83 2.68 5.83 -14.76
CA LEU A 83 1.88 6.39 -13.68
C LEU A 83 0.51 5.71 -13.64
N ASP A 84 0.04 5.43 -12.43
CA ASP A 84 -1.29 4.94 -12.14
C ASP A 84 -2.20 6.08 -11.64
N GLU A 85 -3.48 5.79 -11.64
CA GLU A 85 -4.52 6.52 -10.91
C GLU A 85 -4.43 6.18 -9.41
N GLY A 86 -3.37 6.63 -8.75
CA GLY A 86 -3.08 6.29 -7.36
C GLY A 86 -4.05 6.98 -6.39
N HIS A 87 -4.78 6.19 -5.62
CA HIS A 87 -5.62 6.69 -4.54
C HIS A 87 -4.79 7.28 -3.40
N ILE A 88 -5.27 8.36 -2.77
CA ILE A 88 -4.76 8.82 -1.47
C ILE A 88 -5.32 7.95 -0.34
N VAL A 89 -6.61 7.61 -0.44
CA VAL A 89 -7.27 6.60 0.41
C VAL A 89 -7.87 5.53 -0.51
N ALA A 90 -7.33 4.32 -0.48
CA ALA A 90 -7.80 3.22 -1.34
C ALA A 90 -9.29 2.88 -1.15
N ASP A 91 -9.88 2.25 -2.18
CA ASP A 91 -11.24 1.68 -2.13
C ASP A 91 -11.41 0.77 -0.90
N SER A 92 -10.43 -0.09 -0.63
CA SER A 92 -10.46 -1.01 0.53
C SER A 92 -10.41 -0.30 1.89
N ASN A 93 -10.00 0.98 1.92
CA ASN A 93 -9.99 1.84 3.10
C ASN A 93 -11.16 2.83 3.10
N GLY A 94 -12.15 2.62 2.21
CA GLY A 94 -13.37 3.40 2.15
C GLY A 94 -13.30 4.68 1.30
N GLY A 95 -12.25 4.87 0.49
CA GLY A 95 -12.15 6.03 -0.40
C GLY A 95 -12.93 5.85 -1.71
N VAL A 96 -13.28 6.97 -2.36
CA VAL A 96 -13.93 7.00 -3.69
C VAL A 96 -12.92 7.21 -4.82
N SER A 97 -13.35 7.12 -6.08
CA SER A 97 -12.47 7.15 -7.26
C SER A 97 -12.45 8.48 -8.04
N ASN A 98 -13.01 9.55 -7.47
CA ASN A 98 -13.06 10.87 -8.12
C ASN A 98 -11.71 11.62 -8.06
N ALA A 99 -11.58 12.69 -8.83
CA ALA A 99 -10.31 13.43 -8.93
C ALA A 99 -9.78 13.96 -7.60
N TYR A 100 -10.59 14.12 -6.56
CA TYR A 100 -10.16 14.65 -5.27
C TYR A 100 -9.56 13.58 -4.36
N ASN A 101 -9.54 12.31 -4.78
CA ASN A 101 -8.85 11.21 -4.10
C ASN A 101 -7.78 10.53 -4.98
N ILE A 102 -7.64 10.91 -6.24
CA ILE A 102 -6.73 10.24 -7.20
C ILE A 102 -5.59 11.16 -7.59
N THR A 103 -4.34 10.70 -7.58
CA THR A 103 -3.19 11.44 -8.11
C THR A 103 -2.40 10.59 -9.10
N PRO A 104 -1.76 11.18 -10.13
CA PRO A 104 -0.80 10.46 -10.94
C PRO A 104 0.37 9.98 -10.06
N GLN A 105 0.45 8.68 -9.83
CA GLN A 105 1.42 8.07 -8.90
C GLN A 105 2.25 7.02 -9.62
N ASN A 106 3.55 6.93 -9.32
CA ASN A 106 4.40 5.91 -9.93
C ASN A 106 3.82 4.50 -9.74
N SER A 107 3.67 3.73 -10.82
CA SER A 107 2.97 2.45 -10.77
C SER A 107 3.61 1.42 -9.84
N THR A 108 4.94 1.38 -9.75
CA THR A 108 5.63 0.47 -8.81
C THR A 108 5.39 0.90 -7.37
N LEU A 109 5.50 2.20 -7.08
CA LEU A 109 5.18 2.75 -5.76
C LEU A 109 3.73 2.44 -5.34
N ASN A 110 2.78 2.70 -6.24
CA ASN A 110 1.35 2.51 -6.02
C ASN A 110 0.98 1.05 -5.76
N ARG A 111 1.52 0.12 -6.56
CA ARG A 111 1.12 -1.29 -6.51
C ARG A 111 1.91 -2.12 -5.51
N HIS A 112 3.17 -1.78 -5.26
CA HIS A 112 4.14 -2.64 -4.57
C HIS A 112 5.09 -1.89 -3.62
N GLY A 113 5.06 -0.56 -3.58
CA GLY A 113 5.94 0.25 -2.74
C GLY A 113 5.30 0.69 -1.43
N ASP A 114 5.78 1.81 -0.90
CA ASP A 114 5.38 2.33 0.41
C ASP A 114 3.89 2.68 0.50
N GLN A 115 3.27 3.12 -0.60
CA GLN A 115 1.82 3.34 -0.66
C GLN A 115 1.06 2.04 -0.38
N ALA A 116 1.35 0.97 -1.13
CA ALA A 116 0.70 -0.33 -0.97
C ALA A 116 0.96 -0.94 0.42
N TYR A 117 2.17 -0.75 0.96
CA TYR A 117 2.51 -1.20 2.30
C TYR A 117 1.67 -0.49 3.36
N MET A 118 1.65 0.84 3.36
CA MET A 118 0.86 1.65 4.29
C MET A 118 -0.62 1.26 4.26
N GLU A 119 -1.22 1.15 3.07
CA GLU A 119 -2.62 0.76 2.91
C GLU A 119 -2.91 -0.63 3.50
N ASN A 120 -2.01 -1.59 3.27
CA ASN A 120 -2.15 -2.93 3.81
C ASN A 120 -2.03 -2.97 5.34
N VAL A 121 -1.14 -2.16 5.93
CA VAL A 121 -0.97 -2.07 7.38
C VAL A 121 -2.25 -1.51 8.02
N ILE A 122 -2.81 -0.42 7.47
CA ILE A 122 -4.08 0.16 7.95
C ILE A 122 -5.21 -0.86 7.85
N ARG A 123 -5.34 -1.53 6.70
CA ARG A 123 -6.36 -2.57 6.49
C ARG A 123 -6.22 -3.73 7.46
N SER A 124 -5.01 -4.22 7.67
CA SER A 124 -4.71 -5.33 8.58
C SER A 124 -5.00 -4.98 10.04
N ALA A 125 -4.86 -3.71 10.41
CA ALA A 125 -5.22 -3.20 11.74
C ALA A 125 -6.73 -2.98 11.92
N GLY A 126 -7.54 -3.13 10.85
CA GLY A 126 -8.98 -2.89 10.88
C GLY A 126 -9.36 -1.41 10.80
N GLY A 127 -8.44 -0.53 10.36
CA GLY A 127 -8.63 0.91 10.28
C GLY A 127 -7.49 1.69 10.95
N ALA A 128 -7.63 3.02 10.93
CA ALA A 128 -6.70 3.95 11.57
C ALA A 128 -7.43 5.18 12.08
N THR A 129 -6.83 5.95 12.99
CA THR A 129 -7.41 7.23 13.44
C THR A 129 -6.42 8.37 13.22
N ASN A 130 -6.90 9.62 13.25
CA ASN A 130 -6.08 10.82 13.03
C ASN A 130 -5.29 10.76 11.71
N PHE A 131 -5.93 10.33 10.63
CA PHE A 131 -5.30 10.18 9.33
C PHE A 131 -5.12 11.56 8.67
N GLU A 132 -3.92 11.83 8.20
CA GLU A 132 -3.56 12.99 7.41
C GLU A 132 -2.59 12.57 6.30
N ALA A 133 -2.92 12.93 5.06
CA ALA A 133 -2.01 12.88 3.93
C ALA A 133 -1.66 14.32 3.53
N ILE A 134 -0.37 14.62 3.38
CA ILE A 134 0.15 15.85 2.80
C ILE A 134 0.81 15.50 1.48
N ILE A 135 0.38 16.17 0.41
CA ILE A 135 0.82 15.92 -0.96
C ILE A 135 1.61 17.13 -1.44
N THR A 136 2.87 16.90 -1.81
CA THR A 136 3.79 17.96 -2.25
C THR A 136 3.96 17.91 -3.76
N TYR A 137 4.09 19.08 -4.39
CA TYR A 137 4.26 19.23 -5.84
C TYR A 137 5.57 19.96 -6.17
N PRO A 138 6.18 19.65 -7.32
CA PRO A 138 7.43 20.29 -7.73
C PRO A 138 7.23 21.75 -8.20
N ASN A 139 6.02 22.09 -8.64
CA ASN A 139 5.62 23.41 -9.11
C ASN A 139 4.08 23.51 -9.12
N THR A 140 3.54 24.63 -9.59
CA THR A 140 2.10 24.94 -9.61
C THR A 140 1.41 24.62 -10.94
N GLU A 141 2.14 24.07 -11.92
CA GLU A 141 1.63 23.81 -13.27
C GLU A 141 1.20 22.35 -13.46
N THR A 142 1.86 21.42 -12.77
CA THR A 142 1.58 19.98 -12.88
C THR A 142 0.56 19.48 -11.86
N GLN A 143 -0.19 18.44 -12.20
CA GLN A 143 -1.04 17.68 -11.27
C GLN A 143 -0.35 16.40 -10.77
N ILE A 144 0.92 16.18 -11.13
CA ILE A 144 1.76 15.06 -10.67
C ILE A 144 2.50 15.48 -9.39
N PRO A 145 2.23 14.84 -8.24
CA PRO A 145 2.96 15.10 -7.00
C PRO A 145 4.43 14.72 -7.10
N SER A 146 5.28 15.38 -6.32
CA SER A 146 6.68 14.97 -6.11
C SER A 146 6.84 14.01 -4.94
N SER A 147 6.02 14.11 -3.89
CA SER A 147 6.13 13.28 -2.69
C SER A 147 4.86 13.32 -1.84
N TYR A 148 4.77 12.37 -0.92
CA TYR A 148 3.68 12.20 0.02
C TYR A 148 4.23 12.06 1.44
N GLN A 149 3.50 12.60 2.40
CA GLN A 149 3.67 12.30 3.82
C GLN A 149 2.32 11.88 4.39
N TYR A 150 2.26 10.69 4.98
CA TYR A 150 1.10 10.19 5.68
C TYR A 150 1.38 10.17 7.18
N THR A 151 0.39 10.55 7.97
CA THR A 151 0.42 10.48 9.43
C THR A 151 -0.89 9.88 9.90
N TYR A 152 -0.81 8.85 10.72
CA TYR A 152 -2.00 8.13 11.21
C TYR A 152 -1.67 7.37 12.50
N THR A 153 -2.69 7.06 13.28
CA THR A 153 -2.56 6.34 14.55
C THR A 153 -3.06 4.91 14.40
N LEU A 154 -2.22 3.93 14.76
CA LEU A 154 -2.59 2.52 14.86
C LEU A 154 -2.39 2.03 16.29
N MET A 155 -3.46 1.47 16.87
CA MET A 155 -3.42 0.90 18.23
C MET A 155 -2.82 1.87 19.28
N GLY A 156 -3.03 3.18 19.11
CA GLY A 156 -2.51 4.24 19.98
C GLY A 156 -1.09 4.72 19.68
N ASN A 157 -0.43 4.21 18.63
CA ASN A 157 0.89 4.67 18.19
C ASN A 157 0.75 5.51 16.91
N GLU A 158 1.36 6.70 16.91
CA GLU A 158 1.47 7.54 15.72
C GLU A 158 2.54 6.97 14.78
N ILE A 159 2.18 6.81 13.52
CA ILE A 159 3.03 6.38 12.41
C ILE A 159 3.15 7.55 11.43
N VAL A 160 4.35 7.76 10.91
CA VAL A 160 4.65 8.77 9.90
C VAL A 160 5.41 8.11 8.76
N ASP A 161 4.77 8.01 7.59
CA ASP A 161 5.36 7.48 6.37
C ASP A 161 5.65 8.62 5.40
N THR A 162 6.80 8.61 4.75
CA THR A 162 7.18 9.65 3.77
C THR A 162 7.93 9.02 2.62
N PHE A 163 7.47 9.30 1.40
CA PHE A 163 8.06 8.74 0.19
C PHE A 163 7.90 9.68 -1.01
N ASP A 164 8.86 9.58 -1.93
CA ASP A 164 8.87 10.33 -3.18
C ASP A 164 8.05 9.61 -4.26
N ASN A 165 7.42 10.38 -5.14
CA ASN A 165 6.62 9.86 -6.26
C ASN A 165 7.51 9.41 -7.43
N VAL A 166 8.40 8.47 -7.17
CA VAL A 166 9.39 7.93 -8.11
C VAL A 166 9.35 6.40 -8.08
N ASN A 167 10.05 5.76 -8.99
CA ASN A 167 10.17 4.29 -8.99
C ASN A 167 11.09 3.84 -7.84
N PRO A 168 10.58 3.13 -6.81
CA PRO A 168 11.39 2.68 -5.68
C PRO A 168 12.51 1.72 -6.11
N ASP A 169 12.31 0.92 -7.17
CA ASP A 169 13.34 -0.01 -7.66
C ASP A 169 14.55 0.73 -8.25
N GLU A 170 14.30 1.84 -8.95
CA GLU A 170 15.36 2.69 -9.50
C GLU A 170 16.13 3.41 -8.40
N VAL A 171 15.42 3.91 -7.38
CA VAL A 171 16.05 4.52 -6.20
C VAL A 171 16.91 3.49 -5.48
N ASN A 172 16.35 2.32 -5.16
CA ASN A 172 17.07 1.23 -4.52
C ASN A 172 18.30 0.82 -5.35
N THR A 173 18.17 0.79 -6.68
CA THR A 173 19.31 0.51 -7.57
C THR A 173 20.38 1.57 -7.50
N SER A 174 19.99 2.84 -7.54
CA SER A 174 20.93 3.95 -7.45
C SER A 174 21.67 4.01 -6.09
N LEU A 175 21.02 3.52 -5.03
CA LEU A 175 21.59 3.39 -3.68
C LEU A 175 22.44 2.13 -3.51
N GLY A 176 22.53 1.26 -4.54
CA GLY A 176 23.23 -0.02 -4.46
C GLY A 176 22.52 -1.05 -3.57
N LEU A 177 21.24 -0.83 -3.26
CA LEU A 177 20.41 -1.76 -2.49
C LEU A 177 19.86 -2.91 -3.36
N THR A 178 19.91 -2.77 -4.70
CA THR A 178 19.56 -3.87 -5.62
C THR A 178 20.74 -4.75 -6.01
N GLU A 179 21.98 -4.39 -5.65
CA GLU A 179 23.12 -5.32 -5.63
C GLU A 179 23.13 -6.13 -4.33
N SER A 180 22.00 -6.77 -4.05
CA SER A 180 22.13 -8.18 -3.72
C SER A 180 22.46 -8.84 -5.04
N GLU A 181 23.57 -9.57 -5.13
CA GLU A 181 23.65 -10.70 -6.07
C GLU A 181 22.27 -11.38 -6.13
N PRO A 182 21.89 -12.05 -7.23
CA PRO A 182 20.94 -13.12 -7.05
C PRO A 182 21.58 -14.04 -5.99
N SER A 183 21.14 -13.93 -4.73
CA SER A 183 20.93 -15.14 -3.96
C SER A 183 20.04 -15.89 -4.89
N ASP A 184 20.60 -16.90 -5.56
CA ASP A 184 19.89 -17.78 -6.46
C ASP A 184 18.65 -18.27 -5.70
N SER A 185 17.56 -17.52 -5.75
CA SER A 185 16.22 -18.03 -5.89
C SER A 185 16.14 -18.54 -7.32
N THR A 186 17.07 -19.44 -7.66
CA THR A 186 16.69 -20.61 -8.39
C THR A 186 15.51 -21.14 -7.62
N SER A 187 14.33 -20.98 -8.22
CA SER A 187 13.45 -22.10 -8.45
C SER A 187 14.26 -23.29 -8.96
N SER A 188 15.08 -23.85 -8.08
CA SER A 188 15.56 -25.20 -8.10
C SER A 188 14.46 -25.92 -7.33
N ASN A 189 13.50 -26.58 -7.98
CA ASN A 189 13.70 -27.94 -8.49
C ASN A 189 15.08 -28.59 -8.23
N THR A 190 15.69 -28.34 -7.08
CA THR A 190 16.55 -29.30 -6.42
C THR A 190 15.65 -29.96 -5.41
N ASN A 191 15.44 -31.26 -5.54
CA ASN A 191 15.33 -32.11 -4.38
C ASN A 191 16.42 -31.64 -3.41
N GLY A 192 16.04 -30.81 -2.43
CA GLY A 192 16.99 -30.19 -1.50
C GLY A 192 17.75 -31.31 -0.85
N ASP A 193 19.07 -31.32 -1.04
CA ASP A 193 19.92 -32.34 -0.42
C ASP A 193 19.91 -32.08 1.08
N ILE A 194 18.95 -32.72 1.76
CA ILE A 194 18.72 -32.65 3.19
C ILE A 194 20.00 -32.96 3.97
N SER A 195 20.96 -33.68 3.38
CA SER A 195 22.24 -34.01 4.04
C SER A 195 23.07 -32.77 4.42
N SER A 196 22.82 -31.62 3.79
CA SER A 196 23.45 -30.34 4.14
C SER A 196 22.89 -29.70 5.42
N VAL A 197 21.69 -30.10 5.86
CA VAL A 197 20.98 -29.54 7.01
C VAL A 197 20.77 -30.58 8.12
N ASP A 198 20.42 -31.81 7.75
CA ASP A 198 20.30 -32.97 8.65
C ASP A 198 21.69 -33.52 8.99
N THR A 199 22.36 -32.81 9.90
CA THR A 199 23.71 -33.16 10.39
C THR A 199 23.78 -34.51 11.07
N ASN A 200 22.64 -35.05 11.51
CA ASN A 200 22.55 -36.30 12.25
C ASN A 200 22.09 -37.49 11.38
N GLY A 201 21.62 -37.22 10.15
CA GLY A 201 21.27 -38.22 9.14
C GLY A 201 19.98 -38.99 9.42
N ASN A 202 19.05 -38.47 10.22
CA ASN A 202 17.80 -39.15 10.59
C ASN A 202 16.62 -38.87 9.63
N GLY A 203 16.82 -38.04 8.60
CA GLY A 203 15.81 -37.64 7.61
C GLY A 203 14.82 -36.59 8.11
N LYS A 204 15.06 -35.98 9.27
CA LYS A 204 14.25 -34.90 9.87
C LYS A 204 15.14 -33.74 10.30
N VAL A 205 14.69 -32.52 10.04
CA VAL A 205 15.42 -31.30 10.39
C VAL A 205 14.80 -30.66 11.62
N THR A 206 15.63 -30.37 12.62
CA THR A 206 15.22 -29.60 13.79
C THR A 206 15.34 -28.09 13.52
N ILE A 207 14.62 -27.27 14.30
CA ILE A 207 14.77 -25.80 14.28
C ILE A 207 16.23 -25.39 14.49
N LYS A 208 16.96 -26.15 15.33
CA LYS A 208 18.38 -25.91 15.59
C LYS A 208 19.23 -26.12 14.35
N GLU A 209 19.05 -27.24 13.66
CA GLU A 209 19.78 -27.55 12.42
C GLU A 209 19.48 -26.55 11.31
N ALA A 210 18.23 -26.10 11.20
CA ALA A 210 17.84 -25.05 10.28
C ALA A 210 18.51 -23.70 10.63
N LYS A 211 18.55 -23.30 11.91
CA LYS A 211 19.26 -22.07 12.35
C LYS A 211 20.77 -22.16 12.13
N ASP A 212 21.36 -23.31 12.45
CA ASP A 212 22.80 -23.55 12.27
C ASP A 212 23.19 -23.57 10.77
N ALA A 213 22.25 -23.94 9.89
CA ALA A 213 22.38 -23.84 8.43
C ALA A 213 22.06 -22.43 7.87
N GLY A 214 21.76 -21.46 8.73
CA GLY A 214 21.55 -20.05 8.35
C GLY A 214 20.13 -19.68 7.95
N PHE A 215 19.15 -20.57 8.15
CA PHE A 215 17.75 -20.26 7.87
C PHE A 215 17.11 -19.41 8.97
N SER A 216 16.25 -18.46 8.55
CA SER A 216 15.45 -17.64 9.44
C SER A 216 14.15 -18.35 9.81
N MET A 217 13.62 -18.07 11.01
CA MET A 217 12.35 -18.62 11.50
C MET A 217 11.25 -17.55 11.49
N PRO A 218 9.96 -17.94 11.38
CA PRO A 218 9.47 -19.31 11.19
C PRO A 218 9.70 -19.83 9.77
N ILE A 219 9.85 -21.15 9.63
CA ILE A 219 9.83 -21.84 8.33
C ILE A 219 8.38 -22.17 8.00
N THR A 220 7.86 -21.59 6.92
CA THR A 220 6.47 -21.72 6.49
C THR A 220 6.27 -22.89 5.52
N SER A 221 5.02 -23.33 5.37
CA SER A 221 4.63 -24.50 4.57
C SER A 221 4.96 -24.44 3.07
N ASP A 222 5.27 -23.26 2.55
CA ASP A 222 5.75 -23.00 1.19
C ASP A 222 7.27 -23.22 1.03
N HIS A 223 8.02 -23.40 2.11
CA HIS A 223 9.46 -23.66 2.09
C HIS A 223 9.79 -25.15 1.98
N TRP A 224 10.73 -25.55 1.12
CA TRP A 224 11.08 -26.96 0.87
C TRP A 224 11.52 -27.74 2.13
N LEU A 225 12.16 -27.04 3.08
CA LEU A 225 12.63 -27.62 4.34
C LEU A 225 11.47 -28.03 5.26
N TYR A 226 10.30 -27.40 5.11
CA TYR A 226 9.12 -27.64 5.95
C TYR A 226 8.68 -29.11 5.93
N ALA A 227 8.76 -29.78 4.77
CA ALA A 227 8.41 -31.19 4.62
C ALA A 227 9.25 -32.15 5.50
N TYR A 228 10.40 -31.70 5.98
CA TYR A 228 11.31 -32.46 6.83
C TYR A 228 11.33 -31.98 8.28
N MET A 229 10.59 -30.92 8.59
CA MET A 229 10.50 -30.35 9.93
C MET A 229 9.21 -30.82 10.63
N GLN A 230 9.20 -30.74 11.96
CA GLN A 230 8.04 -31.11 12.76
C GLN A 230 7.24 -29.86 13.12
N ASP A 231 6.12 -29.68 12.43
CA ASP A 231 5.03 -28.82 12.85
C ASP A 231 4.21 -29.55 13.94
N ASN A 232 4.07 -28.94 15.12
CA ASN A 232 3.45 -29.57 16.29
C ASN A 232 1.98 -29.14 16.48
N ASP A 233 1.61 -27.97 15.98
CA ASP A 233 0.30 -27.32 16.09
C ASP A 233 -0.46 -27.25 14.77
N GLY A 234 0.20 -27.55 13.65
CA GLY A 234 -0.41 -27.70 12.33
C GLY A 234 -0.82 -26.37 11.70
N ASP A 235 -0.20 -25.27 12.12
CA ASP A 235 -0.51 -23.91 11.66
C ASP A 235 0.19 -23.56 10.34
N GLY A 236 1.05 -24.46 9.83
CA GLY A 236 1.80 -24.23 8.61
C GLY A 236 3.11 -23.49 8.84
N MET A 237 3.58 -23.38 10.08
CA MET A 237 4.82 -22.71 10.48
C MET A 237 5.64 -23.61 11.42
N VAL A 238 6.97 -23.50 11.37
CA VAL A 238 7.86 -24.19 12.31
C VAL A 238 8.91 -23.23 12.84
N GLY A 239 8.97 -23.10 14.16
CA GLY A 239 10.04 -22.36 14.86
C GLY A 239 9.69 -20.96 15.35
N GLU A 240 8.42 -20.70 15.62
CA GLU A 240 7.94 -19.55 16.41
C GLU A 240 8.64 -19.41 17.78
#